data_AF-A0A1X9LH33-F1
#
_entry.id   AF-A0A1X9LH33-F1
#
_cell.length_a   1.000
_cell.length_b   1.000
_cell.length_c   1.000
_cell.angle_alpha   90.00
_cell.angle_beta   90.00
_cell.angle_gamma   90.00
#
_symmetry.space_group_name_H-M   'P 1'
#
loop_
_entity.id
_entity.type
_entity.pdbx_description
1 polymer ?
#
loop_
_entity_poly.entity_id
_entity_poly.type
_entity_poly.pdbx_seq_one_letter_code
_entity_poly.pdbx_strand_id
1 'polypeptide(L)'
;MSPEKNVQRIMWTGTAWFAVAAGSAGLVASTLFASGWRPGVLPPLLDAIWWVGSVLVALSVGLIGWSGCPILEVSVPIADKNKTRTMQFGTALFIIGGALALFAVAAGPAT
;
A
#
# COMPACT_ATOMS: atom_id res chain seq x y z
N MET A 1 22.98 17.72 -10.36
CA MET A 1 22.06 18.21 -9.30
C MET A 1 22.86 18.34 -8.02
N SER A 2 22.60 19.36 -7.19
CA SER A 2 23.17 19.40 -5.85
C SER A 2 22.63 18.22 -5.02
N PRO A 3 23.41 17.67 -4.07
CA PRO A 3 22.99 16.56 -3.21
C PRO A 3 21.63 16.82 -2.52
N GLU A 4 21.41 18.04 -2.04
CA GLU A 4 20.17 18.47 -1.38
C GLU A 4 18.93 18.35 -2.28
N LYS A 5 19.04 18.77 -3.55
CA LYS A 5 17.93 18.66 -4.51
C LYS A 5 17.56 17.20 -4.79
N ASN A 6 18.54 16.30 -4.79
CA ASN A 6 18.31 14.86 -4.99
C ASN A 6 17.60 14.23 -3.79
N VAL A 7 18.04 14.56 -2.57
CA VAL A 7 17.39 14.11 -1.32
C VAL A 7 15.95 14.61 -1.24
N GLN A 8 15.72 15.89 -1.53
CA GLN A 8 14.38 16.48 -1.51
C GLN A 8 13.44 15.85 -2.53
N ARG A 9 13.92 15.57 -3.76
CA ARG A 9 13.16 14.82 -4.76
C ARG A 9 12.78 13.42 -4.25
N ILE A 10 13.73 12.76 -3.59
CA ILE A 10 13.52 11.42 -3.05
C ILE A 10 12.46 11.42 -1.96
N MET A 11 12.53 12.36 -1.01
CA MET A 11 11.55 12.49 0.06
C MET A 11 10.15 12.80 -0.49
N TRP A 12 10.03 13.81 -1.35
CA TRP A 12 8.73 14.22 -1.90
C TRP A 12 8.02 13.12 -2.68
N THR A 13 8.76 12.39 -3.51
CA THR A 13 8.16 11.29 -4.26
C THR A 13 7.71 10.16 -3.33
N GLY A 14 8.49 9.80 -2.31
CA GLY A 14 8.07 8.82 -1.30
C GLY A 14 6.79 9.25 -0.56
N THR A 15 6.76 10.51 -0.10
CA THR A 15 5.59 11.09 0.59
C THR A 15 4.35 11.09 -0.29
N ALA A 16 4.46 11.50 -1.55
CA ALA A 16 3.33 11.54 -2.47
C ALA A 16 2.75 10.13 -2.70
N TRP A 17 3.61 9.14 -2.96
CA TRP A 17 3.16 7.75 -3.14
C TRP A 17 2.56 7.14 -1.88
N PHE A 18 3.15 7.43 -0.71
CA PHE A 18 2.59 7.00 0.57
C PHE A 18 1.21 7.60 0.82
N ALA A 19 1.05 8.90 0.60
CA ALA A 19 -0.22 9.60 0.77
C ALA A 19 -1.31 9.04 -0.14
N VAL A 20 -0.97 8.74 -1.41
CA VAL A 20 -1.90 8.13 -2.36
C VAL A 20 -2.29 6.71 -1.93
N ALA A 21 -1.32 5.87 -1.56
CA ALA A 21 -1.57 4.48 -1.16
C ALA A 21 -2.40 4.41 0.14
N ALA A 22 -2.00 5.14 1.18
CA ALA A 22 -2.70 5.19 2.45
C ALA A 22 -4.08 5.85 2.31
N GLY A 23 -4.17 6.95 1.57
CA GLY A 23 -5.42 7.68 1.36
C GLY A 23 -6.45 6.88 0.58
N SER A 24 -6.05 6.20 -0.49
CA SER A 24 -6.96 5.33 -1.27
C SER A 24 -7.41 4.10 -0.47
N ALA A 25 -6.52 3.43 0.25
CA ALA A 25 -6.89 2.33 1.14
C ALA A 25 -7.85 2.78 2.24
N GLY A 26 -7.56 3.92 2.87
CA GLY A 26 -8.42 4.53 3.88
C GLY A 26 -9.79 4.92 3.34
N LEU A 27 -9.86 5.49 2.14
CA LEU A 27 -11.11 5.85 1.48
C LEU A 27 -11.98 4.62 1.23
N VAL A 28 -11.43 3.57 0.61
CA VAL A 28 -12.16 2.32 0.32
C VAL A 28 -12.61 1.63 1.61
N ALA A 29 -11.75 1.52 2.62
CA ALA A 29 -12.12 0.93 3.89
C ALA A 29 -13.24 1.74 4.58
N SER A 30 -13.16 3.07 4.55
CA SER A 30 -14.16 3.95 5.16
C SER A 30 -15.52 3.81 4.48
N THR A 31 -15.59 3.73 3.15
CA THR A 31 -16.86 3.54 2.43
C THR A 31 -17.49 2.19 2.73
N LEU A 32 -16.69 1.11 2.79
CA LEU A 32 -17.17 -0.22 3.20
C LEU A 32 -17.69 -0.21 4.64
N PHE A 33 -16.95 0.38 5.58
CA PHE A 33 -17.39 0.39 6.97
C PHE A 33 -18.63 1.26 7.20
N ALA A 34 -18.74 2.37 6.47
CA ALA A 34 -19.89 3.26 6.50
C ALA A 34 -21.16 2.61 5.92
N SER A 35 -21.04 1.70 4.94
CA SER A 35 -22.18 0.93 4.43
C SER A 35 -22.63 -0.20 5.36
N GLY A 36 -21.94 -0.42 6.47
CA GLY A 36 -22.19 -1.55 7.38
C GLY A 36 -21.52 -2.85 6.95
N TRP A 37 -20.76 -2.86 5.85
CA TRP A 37 -20.05 -4.04 5.39
C TRP A 37 -18.99 -4.51 6.42
N ARG A 38 -18.87 -5.83 6.59
CA ARG A 38 -17.88 -6.47 7.48
C ARG A 38 -17.33 -7.72 6.81
N PRO A 39 -16.04 -8.07 7.00
CA PRO A 39 -15.46 -9.28 6.42
C PRO A 39 -16.21 -10.57 6.78
N GLY A 40 -16.74 -10.65 8.00
CA GLY A 40 -17.46 -11.81 8.51
C GLY A 40 -18.78 -12.16 7.81
N VAL A 41 -19.25 -11.34 6.87
CA VAL A 41 -20.41 -11.67 6.02
C VAL A 41 -20.03 -12.51 4.79
N LEU A 42 -18.73 -12.63 4.50
CA LEU A 42 -18.22 -13.41 3.38
C LEU A 42 -18.20 -14.91 3.71
N PRO A 43 -18.46 -15.79 2.72
CA PRO A 43 -18.13 -17.21 2.84
C PRO A 43 -16.64 -17.43 3.17
N PRO A 44 -16.26 -18.52 3.84
CA PRO A 44 -14.90 -18.72 4.37
C PRO A 44 -13.77 -18.52 3.36
N LEU A 45 -13.95 -18.95 2.10
CA LEU A 45 -12.95 -18.76 1.06
C LEU A 45 -12.75 -17.28 0.70
N LEU A 46 -13.84 -16.52 0.57
CA LEU A 46 -13.78 -15.10 0.22
C LEU A 46 -13.26 -14.26 1.40
N ASP A 47 -13.62 -14.62 2.64
CA ASP A 47 -13.06 -14.01 3.85
C ASP A 47 -11.53 -14.18 3.90
N ALA A 48 -11.03 -15.38 3.65
CA ALA A 48 -9.59 -15.64 3.56
C ALA A 48 -8.91 -14.80 2.46
N ILE A 49 -9.51 -14.72 1.27
CA ILE A 49 -8.99 -13.89 0.16
C ILE A 49 -8.97 -12.41 0.55
N TRP A 50 -10.01 -11.91 1.21
CA TRP A 50 -10.08 -10.52 1.67
C TRP A 50 -8.97 -10.20 2.67
N TRP A 51 -8.73 -11.07 3.65
CA TRP A 51 -7.66 -10.88 4.63
C TRP A 51 -6.27 -10.95 4.00
N VAL A 52 -6.03 -11.90 3.09
CA VAL A 52 -4.77 -11.95 2.34
C VAL A 52 -4.57 -10.67 1.56
N GLY A 53 -5.58 -10.21 0.81
CA GLY A 53 -5.51 -8.95 0.07
C GLY A 53 -5.22 -7.75 0.97
N SER A 54 -5.90 -7.66 2.10
CA SER A 54 -5.74 -6.58 3.09
C SER A 54 -4.34 -6.56 3.72
N VAL A 55 -3.77 -7.71 4.04
CA VAL A 55 -2.39 -7.82 4.53
C VAL A 55 -1.39 -7.38 3.48
N LEU A 56 -1.58 -7.75 2.21
CA LEU A 56 -0.69 -7.29 1.13
C LEU A 56 -0.77 -5.77 0.93
N VAL A 57 -1.96 -5.16 1.02
CA VAL A 57 -2.12 -3.70 0.98
C VAL A 57 -1.43 -3.04 2.17
N ALA A 58 -1.57 -3.59 3.38
CA ALA A 58 -0.89 -3.06 4.57
C ALA A 58 0.64 -3.12 4.45
N LEU A 59 1.19 -4.25 3.97
CA LEU A 59 2.62 -4.41 3.70
C LEU A 59 3.10 -3.44 2.61
N SER A 60 2.32 -3.24 1.55
CA SER A 60 2.59 -2.23 0.53
C SER A 60 2.73 -0.84 1.13
N VAL A 61 1.76 -0.39 1.93
CA VAL A 61 1.79 0.94 2.56
C VAL A 61 3.04 1.09 3.44
N GLY A 62 3.40 0.05 4.19
CA GLY A 62 4.64 0.01 4.97
C GLY A 62 5.90 0.14 4.10
N LEU A 63 5.99 -0.58 2.99
CA LEU A 63 7.15 -0.53 2.07
C LEU A 63 7.29 0.82 1.36
N ILE A 64 6.16 1.38 0.90
CA ILE A 64 6.13 2.70 0.25
C ILE A 64 6.50 3.78 1.28
N GLY A 65 5.98 3.70 2.50
CA GLY A 65 6.36 4.60 3.60
C GLY A 65 7.86 4.49 3.92
N TRP A 66 8.36 3.26 4.04
CA TRP A 66 9.79 3.00 4.26
C TRP A 66 10.66 3.59 3.14
N SER A 67 10.20 3.63 1.89
CA SER A 67 10.98 4.16 0.77
C SER A 67 11.46 5.61 0.94
N GLY A 68 10.82 6.40 1.83
CA GLY A 68 11.21 7.77 2.17
C GLY A 68 12.24 7.89 3.30
N CYS A 69 12.41 6.85 4.13
CA CYS A 69 13.25 6.86 5.34
C CYS A 69 14.74 6.49 5.20
N PRO A 70 15.21 5.61 4.27
CA PRO A 70 16.56 5.03 4.34
C PRO A 70 17.69 6.04 4.09
N ILE A 71 17.39 7.26 3.61
CA ILE A 71 18.41 8.28 3.39
C ILE A 71 19.10 8.73 4.70
N LEU A 72 18.48 8.44 5.85
CA LEU A 72 18.99 8.79 7.17
C LEU A 72 19.95 7.75 7.77
N GLU A 73 19.95 6.51 7.24
CA GLU A 73 20.65 5.38 7.86
C GLU A 73 21.81 4.84 6.99
N VAL A 74 21.70 4.93 5.66
CA VAL A 74 22.68 4.33 4.73
C VAL A 74 23.19 5.34 3.69
N SER A 75 24.28 4.97 3.01
CA SER A 75 24.83 5.81 1.95
C SER A 75 23.84 6.05 0.81
N VAL A 76 23.95 7.20 0.14
CA VAL A 76 23.04 7.61 -0.95
C VAL A 76 22.85 6.53 -2.03
N PRO A 77 23.89 5.82 -2.51
CA PRO A 77 23.70 4.75 -3.50
C PRO A 77 22.92 3.54 -2.97
N ILE A 78 23.01 3.23 -1.68
CA ILE A 78 22.26 2.13 -1.06
C ILE A 78 20.81 2.58 -0.84
N ALA A 79 20.60 3.80 -0.35
CA ALA A 79 19.27 4.37 -0.15
C ALA A 79 18.46 4.39 -1.46
N ASP A 80 19.08 4.77 -2.58
CA ASP A 80 18.42 4.81 -3.90
C ASP A 80 18.00 3.41 -4.40
N LYS A 81 18.86 2.39 -4.21
CA LYS A 81 18.55 1.00 -4.53
C LYS A 81 17.42 0.44 -3.66
N ASN A 82 17.48 0.68 -2.36
CA ASN A 82 16.46 0.24 -1.41
C ASN A 82 15.11 0.88 -1.73
N LYS A 83 15.10 2.20 -1.96
CA LYS A 83 13.91 2.91 -2.40
C LYS A 83 13.30 2.30 -3.65
N THR A 84 14.10 2.08 -4.70
CA THR A 84 13.59 1.53 -5.96
C THR A 84 12.93 0.17 -5.73
N ARG A 85 13.55 -0.70 -4.93
CA ARG A 85 13.01 -2.03 -4.61
C ARG A 85 11.74 -1.96 -3.78
N THR A 86 11.72 -1.15 -2.72
CA THR A 86 10.53 -1.05 -1.85
C THR A 86 9.37 -0.35 -2.54
N MET A 87 9.64 0.60 -3.45
CA MET A 87 8.62 1.20 -4.31
C MET A 87 8.04 0.18 -5.30
N GLN A 88 8.89 -0.55 -6.03
CA GLN A 88 8.42 -1.55 -7.01
C GLN A 88 7.63 -2.67 -6.34
N PHE A 89 8.18 -3.23 -5.26
CA PHE A 89 7.54 -4.31 -4.52
C PHE A 89 6.28 -3.83 -3.80
N GLY A 90 6.33 -2.65 -3.17
CA GLY A 90 5.18 -2.01 -2.55
C GLY A 90 4.04 -1.81 -3.55
N THR A 91 4.30 -1.19 -4.70
CA THR A 91 3.29 -1.00 -5.74
C THR A 91 2.72 -2.33 -6.26
N ALA A 92 3.55 -3.36 -6.46
CA ALA A 92 3.08 -4.67 -6.86
C ALA A 92 2.13 -5.28 -5.81
N LEU A 93 2.50 -5.22 -4.53
CA LEU A 93 1.65 -5.66 -3.42
C LEU A 93 0.36 -4.86 -3.31
N PHE A 94 0.38 -3.55 -3.58
CA PHE A 94 -0.80 -2.70 -3.60
C PHE A 94 -1.80 -3.17 -4.66
N ILE A 95 -1.32 -3.41 -5.88
CA ILE A 95 -2.14 -3.82 -7.01
C ILE A 95 -2.73 -5.22 -6.76
N ILE A 96 -1.89 -6.18 -6.38
CA ILE A 96 -2.32 -7.56 -6.13
C ILE A 96 -3.26 -7.61 -4.94
N GLY A 97 -2.87 -7.01 -3.81
CA GLY A 97 -3.66 -6.98 -2.60
C GLY A 97 -5.00 -6.27 -2.78
N GLY A 98 -4.99 -5.11 -3.43
CA GLY A 98 -6.20 -4.36 -3.76
C GLY A 98 -7.12 -5.13 -4.69
N ALA A 99 -6.59 -5.79 -5.73
CA ALA A 99 -7.37 -6.63 -6.63
C ALA A 99 -8.02 -7.81 -5.89
N LEU A 100 -7.28 -8.50 -5.01
CA LEU A 100 -7.83 -9.60 -4.20
C LEU A 100 -8.92 -9.12 -3.24
N ALA A 101 -8.68 -8.01 -2.53
CA ALA A 101 -9.65 -7.47 -1.57
C ALA A 101 -10.93 -7.00 -2.27
N LEU A 102 -10.82 -6.26 -3.37
CA LEU A 102 -11.96 -5.80 -4.15
C LEU A 102 -12.69 -6.96 -4.84
N PHE A 103 -11.96 -7.97 -5.32
CA PHE A 103 -12.55 -9.19 -5.85
C PHE A 103 -13.40 -9.90 -4.78
N ALA A 104 -12.87 -10.08 -3.56
CA ALA A 104 -13.61 -10.71 -2.48
C ALA A 104 -14.89 -9.94 -2.11
N VAL A 105 -14.82 -8.60 -2.10
CA VAL A 105 -16.01 -7.75 -1.88
C VAL A 105 -17.02 -7.89 -3.02
N ALA A 106 -16.57 -7.85 -4.28
CA ALA A 106 -17.44 -7.89 -5.45
C ALA A 106 -18.05 -9.28 -5.73
N ALA A 107 -17.33 -10.35 -5.39
CA ALA A 107 -17.79 -11.73 -5.50
C ALA A 107 -18.60 -12.18 -4.28
N GLY A 108 -18.57 -11.40 -3.19
CA GLY A 108 -19.39 -11.61 -2.02
C GLY A 108 -20.88 -11.41 -2.32
N PRO A 109 -21.78 -11.98 -1.51
CA PRO A 109 -23.21 -11.78 -1.70
C PRO A 109 -23.54 -10.29 -1.64
N ALA A 110 -24.36 -9.82 -2.59
CA ALA A 110 -25.02 -8.54 -2.47
C ALA A 110 -25.92 -8.62 -1.23
N THR A 111 -25.56 -7.86 -0.20
CA THR A 111 -26.38 -7.71 1.00
C THR A 111 -27.77 -7.23 0.65
#